data_AF-A0A7S1ULL5-F1
#
_entry.id   AF-A0A7S1ULL5-F1
#
_cell.length_a   1.000
_cell.length_b   1.000
_cell.length_c   1.000
_cell.angle_alpha   90.00
_cell.angle_beta   90.00
_cell.angle_gamma   90.00
#
_symmetry.space_group_name_H-M   'P 1'
#
loop_
_entity.id
_entity.type
_entity.pdbx_description
1 polymer ?
#
loop_
_entity_poly.entity_id
_entity_poly.type
_entity_poly.pdbx_seq_one_letter_code
_entity_poly.pdbx_strand_id
1 'polypeptide(L)'
;MSGFGPNNPVVRLREEAEAEMRELASAARSRSRFADWPKELIIVTLVEAGVEIRDENVLDREQIIEIAEAAWAGQGMPAPADLPTEEQLEIMTRAALTIQHAWFEREIDPEAEERPGIAQEITSMITMNMQSYAQMSSYQPEEDDEDEDKEADEDNEEDGDVKMTEKQAPSLAAFQTKNPMQELTKKWHPPNVDIAEQFAKVRHPFKYIRGGEPYPVWGTSTGRHCVHGGCGEQLDLWREGVVSELSKFGPGVTNYFKFLKWATWVFFIMSVIALPMIIINAFGPADDDEAQVDQLSLASTMVGNLGGYANATVEIPGCSEETWHSYSCVYDKEDLAVWYVWIDFCIAAFFLVASRWLK
;
A
#
# COMPACT_ATOMS: atom_id res chain seq x y z
N MET A 1 27.43 -11.16 -29.59
CA MET A 1 26.79 -11.62 -28.33
C MET A 1 25.79 -12.70 -28.67
N SER A 2 26.20 -13.96 -28.61
CA SER A 2 25.36 -15.12 -28.95
C SER A 2 24.41 -15.41 -27.80
N GLY A 3 23.15 -14.95 -27.93
CA GLY A 3 22.09 -15.25 -27.00
C GLY A 3 21.83 -16.75 -26.96
N PHE A 4 21.87 -17.32 -25.76
CA PHE A 4 21.48 -18.71 -25.52
C PHE A 4 20.00 -18.84 -25.84
N GLY A 5 19.69 -19.52 -26.94
CA GLY A 5 18.31 -19.81 -27.33
C GLY A 5 17.61 -20.73 -26.32
N PRO A 6 16.27 -20.81 -26.40
CA PRO A 6 15.42 -21.60 -25.49
C PRO A 6 15.71 -23.11 -25.44
N ASN A 7 16.61 -23.60 -26.30
CA ASN A 7 17.08 -24.99 -26.31
C ASN A 7 18.41 -25.19 -25.58
N ASN A 8 18.89 -24.21 -24.80
CA ASN A 8 20.10 -24.37 -24.03
C ASN A 8 19.88 -25.41 -22.90
N PRO A 9 20.65 -26.51 -22.86
CA PRO A 9 20.52 -27.54 -21.83
C PRO A 9 20.66 -27.00 -20.40
N VAL A 10 21.40 -25.90 -20.20
CA VAL A 10 21.54 -25.25 -18.89
C VAL A 10 20.24 -24.60 -18.42
N VAL A 11 19.45 -24.05 -19.34
CA VAL A 11 18.15 -23.42 -19.01
C VAL A 11 17.14 -24.51 -18.63
N ARG A 12 17.11 -25.63 -19.37
CA ARG A 12 16.22 -26.77 -19.04
C ARG A 12 16.55 -27.39 -17.69
N LEU A 13 17.84 -27.61 -17.40
CA LEU A 13 18.27 -28.12 -16.09
C LEU A 13 17.89 -27.19 -14.93
N ARG A 14 17.93 -25.87 -15.15
CA ARG A 14 17.51 -24.90 -14.14
C ARG A 14 15.98 -24.92 -13.93
N GLU A 15 15.21 -24.98 -15.01
CA GLU A 15 13.74 -25.07 -14.93
C GLU A 15 13.29 -26.37 -14.25
N GLU A 16 13.95 -27.50 -14.55
CA GLU A 16 13.71 -28.78 -13.89
C GLU A 16 14.07 -28.74 -12.40
N ALA A 17 15.22 -28.17 -12.02
CA ALA A 17 15.62 -28.02 -10.62
C ALA A 17 14.71 -27.05 -9.83
N GLU A 18 14.22 -25.97 -10.47
CA GLU A 18 13.26 -25.05 -9.84
C GLU A 18 11.87 -25.69 -9.69
N ALA A 19 11.45 -26.55 -10.62
CA ALA A 19 10.23 -27.32 -10.50
C ALA A 19 10.32 -28.36 -9.37
N GLU A 20 11.44 -29.10 -9.30
CA GLU A 20 11.68 -30.09 -8.24
C GLU A 20 11.81 -29.43 -6.86
N MET A 21 12.46 -28.26 -6.75
CA MET A 21 12.46 -27.50 -5.49
C MET A 21 11.08 -26.97 -5.11
N ARG A 22 10.22 -26.60 -6.07
CA ARG A 22 8.83 -26.22 -5.77
C ARG A 22 8.01 -27.41 -5.31
N GLU A 23 8.22 -28.59 -5.90
CA GLU A 23 7.55 -29.82 -5.49
C GLU A 23 8.04 -30.30 -4.12
N LEU A 24 9.34 -30.21 -3.84
CA LEU A 24 9.90 -30.49 -2.52
C LEU A 24 9.45 -29.47 -1.48
N ALA A 25 9.32 -28.18 -1.83
CA ALA A 25 8.79 -27.16 -0.94
C ALA A 25 7.29 -27.34 -0.67
N SER A 26 6.51 -27.75 -1.67
CA SER A 26 5.08 -28.07 -1.48
C SER A 26 4.89 -29.38 -0.69
N ALA A 27 5.76 -30.37 -0.90
CA ALA A 27 5.81 -31.60 -0.10
C ALA A 27 6.32 -31.34 1.32
N ALA A 28 7.24 -30.39 1.54
CA ALA A 28 7.66 -29.97 2.88
C ALA A 28 6.58 -29.16 3.61
N ARG A 29 5.77 -28.39 2.88
CA ARG A 29 4.54 -27.76 3.39
C ARG A 29 3.43 -28.76 3.74
N SER A 30 3.58 -30.04 3.37
CA SER A 30 2.51 -31.04 3.53
C SER A 30 2.22 -31.50 4.96
N ARG A 31 2.86 -30.92 5.99
CA ARG A 31 2.37 -31.02 7.38
C ARG A 31 2.62 -29.74 8.14
N SER A 32 1.90 -28.68 7.77
CA SER A 32 1.71 -27.59 8.72
C SER A 32 1.22 -28.17 10.06
N ARG A 33 1.74 -27.65 11.17
CA ARG A 33 1.31 -28.05 12.53
C ARG A 33 -0.19 -27.83 12.74
N PHE A 34 -0.79 -26.91 11.98
CA PHE A 34 -2.20 -26.56 12.01
C PHE A 34 -3.00 -27.17 10.84
N ALA A 35 -2.38 -28.02 10.02
CA ALA A 35 -3.00 -28.58 8.81
C ALA A 35 -4.26 -29.40 9.11
N ASP A 36 -4.38 -29.97 10.31
CA ASP A 36 -5.52 -30.78 10.73
C ASP A 36 -6.59 -29.96 11.48
N TRP A 37 -6.31 -28.69 11.80
CA TRP A 37 -7.24 -27.84 12.53
C TRP A 37 -8.24 -27.16 11.58
N PRO A 38 -9.53 -27.06 11.95
CA PRO A 38 -10.49 -26.26 11.20
C PRO A 38 -10.13 -24.77 11.28
N LYS A 39 -10.53 -23.98 10.27
CA LYS A 39 -10.17 -22.56 10.13
C LYS A 39 -10.56 -21.77 11.39
N GLU A 40 -11.75 -22.06 11.91
CA GLU A 40 -12.38 -21.41 13.05
C GLU A 40 -11.57 -21.65 14.34
N LEU A 41 -11.07 -22.87 14.54
CA LEU A 41 -10.25 -23.21 15.71
C LEU A 41 -8.92 -22.47 15.71
N ILE A 42 -8.30 -22.34 14.53
CA ILE A 42 -7.05 -21.58 14.38
C ILE A 42 -7.28 -20.09 14.69
N ILE A 43 -8.39 -19.52 14.23
CA ILE A 43 -8.78 -18.14 14.52
C ILE A 43 -8.96 -17.94 16.02
N VAL A 44 -9.76 -18.77 16.70
CA VAL A 44 -10.01 -18.63 18.14
C VAL A 44 -8.70 -18.76 18.93
N THR A 45 -7.84 -19.73 18.57
CA THR A 45 -6.54 -19.92 19.23
C THR A 45 -5.61 -18.71 19.02
N LEU A 46 -5.62 -18.10 17.83
CA LEU A 46 -4.89 -16.86 17.55
C LEU A 46 -5.44 -15.69 18.40
N VAL A 47 -6.76 -15.57 18.53
CA VAL A 47 -7.41 -14.50 19.32
C VAL A 47 -7.12 -14.66 20.82
N GLU A 48 -7.16 -15.87 21.37
CA GLU A 48 -6.80 -16.15 22.77
C GLU A 48 -5.32 -15.83 23.05
N ALA A 49 -4.44 -16.04 22.07
CA ALA A 49 -3.05 -15.64 22.12
C ALA A 49 -2.83 -14.11 21.92
N GLY A 50 -3.91 -13.34 21.74
CA GLY A 50 -3.86 -11.89 21.54
C GLY A 50 -3.46 -11.44 20.13
N VAL A 51 -3.53 -12.33 19.14
CA VAL A 51 -3.28 -11.99 17.72
C VAL A 51 -4.58 -11.49 17.09
N GLU A 52 -4.64 -10.18 16.83
CA GLU A 52 -5.79 -9.57 16.14
C GLU A 52 -5.75 -9.93 14.64
N ILE A 53 -6.76 -10.66 14.17
CA ILE A 53 -6.96 -10.96 12.75
C ILE A 53 -8.00 -9.99 12.20
N ARG A 54 -7.60 -9.12 11.27
CA ARG A 54 -8.52 -8.22 10.57
C ARG A 54 -9.04 -8.90 9.32
N ASP A 55 -10.32 -8.69 9.03
CA ASP A 55 -10.98 -9.22 7.84
C ASP A 55 -10.83 -10.73 7.68
N GLU A 56 -10.96 -11.49 8.77
CA GLU A 56 -10.82 -12.96 8.82
C GLU A 56 -11.69 -13.72 7.79
N ASN A 57 -12.81 -13.11 7.40
CA ASN A 57 -13.72 -13.62 6.38
C ASN A 57 -13.14 -13.57 4.96
N VAL A 58 -12.18 -12.68 4.70
CA VAL A 58 -11.50 -12.51 3.41
C VAL A 58 -10.29 -13.43 3.30
N LEU A 59 -9.65 -13.77 4.42
CA LEU A 59 -8.48 -14.62 4.44
C LEU A 59 -8.84 -16.07 4.13
N ASP A 60 -8.09 -16.69 3.23
CA ASP A 60 -8.21 -18.12 2.96
C ASP A 60 -7.58 -18.94 4.10
N ARG A 61 -7.90 -20.24 4.15
CA ARG A 61 -7.41 -21.12 5.22
C ARG A 61 -5.88 -21.23 5.22
N GLU A 62 -5.26 -21.19 4.05
CA GLU A 62 -3.81 -21.31 3.90
C GLU A 62 -3.09 -20.09 4.49
N GLN A 63 -3.59 -18.89 4.23
CA GLN A 63 -3.11 -17.64 4.84
C GLN A 63 -3.24 -17.67 6.36
N ILE A 64 -4.36 -18.18 6.90
CA ILE A 64 -4.53 -18.29 8.35
C ILE A 64 -3.54 -19.30 8.96
N ILE A 65 -3.27 -20.40 8.26
CA ILE A 65 -2.24 -21.35 8.67
C ILE A 65 -0.85 -20.69 8.65
N GLU A 66 -0.51 -19.92 7.61
CA GLU A 66 0.76 -19.20 7.53
C GLU A 66 0.91 -18.18 8.67
N ILE A 67 -0.16 -17.47 9.03
CA ILE A 67 -0.19 -16.56 10.19
C ILE A 67 0.03 -17.33 11.50
N ALA A 68 -0.63 -18.46 11.69
CA ALA A 68 -0.46 -19.30 12.88
C ALA A 68 0.96 -19.88 12.97
N GLU A 69 1.53 -20.33 11.86
CA GLU A 69 2.91 -20.81 11.84
C GLU A 69 3.91 -19.72 12.20
N ALA A 70 3.70 -18.50 11.72
CA ALA A 70 4.51 -17.35 12.06
C ALA A 70 4.36 -16.95 13.53
N ALA A 71 3.14 -16.97 14.07
CA ALA A 71 2.87 -16.63 15.47
C ALA A 71 3.54 -17.59 16.46
N TRP A 72 3.61 -18.88 16.14
CA TRP A 72 4.27 -19.92 16.95
C TRP A 72 5.62 -20.37 16.38
N ALA A 73 6.30 -19.55 15.59
CA ALA A 73 7.63 -19.88 15.10
C ALA A 73 8.63 -19.97 16.27
N GLY A 74 9.24 -21.13 16.47
CA GLY A 74 10.16 -21.39 17.59
C GLY A 74 9.48 -21.65 18.94
N GLN A 75 8.14 -21.61 19.00
CA GLN A 75 7.37 -22.01 20.17
C GLN A 75 6.79 -23.42 19.98
N GLY A 76 6.51 -24.10 21.10
CA GLY A 76 5.76 -25.36 21.10
C GLY A 76 4.37 -25.17 20.50
N MET A 77 3.77 -26.28 20.04
CA MET A 77 2.40 -26.24 19.50
C MET A 77 1.43 -25.84 20.63
N PRO A 78 0.58 -24.82 20.45
CA PRO A 78 -0.39 -24.44 21.47
C PRO A 78 -1.43 -25.55 21.64
N ALA A 79 -2.02 -25.61 22.84
CA ALA A 79 -3.24 -26.38 23.03
C ALA A 79 -4.36 -25.76 22.17
N PRO A 80 -5.20 -26.58 21.51
CA PRO A 80 -6.34 -26.06 20.77
C PRO A 80 -7.32 -25.37 21.72
N ALA A 81 -7.74 -24.16 21.37
CA ALA A 81 -8.77 -23.44 22.13
C ALA A 81 -10.10 -24.20 22.09
N ASP A 82 -10.89 -24.09 23.15
CA ASP A 82 -12.25 -24.63 23.13
C ASP A 82 -13.10 -23.76 22.19
N LEU A 83 -13.68 -24.37 21.16
CA LEU A 83 -14.58 -23.65 20.27
C LEU A 83 -15.78 -23.15 21.09
N PRO A 84 -16.09 -21.85 21.05
CA PRO A 84 -17.23 -21.32 21.78
C PRO A 84 -18.51 -22.00 21.29
N THR A 85 -19.34 -22.42 22.23
CA THR A 85 -20.68 -22.96 21.96
C THR A 85 -21.54 -21.92 21.23
N GLU A 86 -22.59 -22.36 20.53
CA GLU A 86 -23.51 -21.46 19.83
C GLU A 86 -24.10 -20.40 20.77
N GLU A 87 -24.42 -20.78 22.01
CA GLU A 87 -24.90 -19.87 23.05
C GLU A 87 -23.83 -18.83 23.46
N GLN A 88 -22.57 -19.25 23.59
CA GLN A 88 -21.46 -18.33 23.88
C GLN A 88 -21.22 -17.36 22.71
N LEU A 89 -21.30 -17.83 21.47
CA LEU A 89 -21.19 -16.99 20.28
C LEU A 89 -22.30 -15.94 20.22
N GLU A 90 -23.54 -16.31 20.56
CA GLU A 90 -24.66 -15.36 20.65
C GLU A 90 -24.41 -14.30 21.73
N ILE A 91 -23.90 -14.71 22.90
CA ILE A 91 -23.58 -13.80 24.00
C ILE A 91 -22.45 -12.84 23.61
N MET A 92 -21.37 -13.34 22.99
CA MET A 92 -20.25 -12.53 22.51
C MET A 92 -20.69 -11.52 21.45
N THR A 93 -21.53 -11.97 20.51
CA THR A 93 -22.08 -11.10 19.45
C THR A 93 -22.96 -10.01 20.05
N ARG A 94 -23.83 -10.36 21.01
CA ARG A 94 -24.67 -9.39 21.72
C ARG A 94 -23.82 -8.39 22.48
N ALA A 95 -22.80 -8.83 23.20
CA ALA A 95 -21.88 -7.95 23.92
C ALA A 95 -21.12 -7.00 22.98
N ALA A 96 -20.60 -7.51 21.86
CA ALA A 96 -19.92 -6.70 20.84
C ALA A 96 -20.85 -5.63 20.25
N LEU A 97 -22.08 -6.00 19.91
CA LEU A 97 -23.09 -5.05 19.43
C LEU A 97 -23.44 -4.01 20.50
N THR A 98 -23.60 -4.40 21.76
CA THR A 98 -23.86 -3.47 22.87
C THR A 98 -22.70 -2.48 23.03
N ILE A 99 -21.45 -2.93 22.96
CA ILE A 99 -20.27 -2.06 23.03
C ILE A 99 -20.25 -1.09 21.85
N GLN A 100 -20.51 -1.58 20.63
CA GLN A 100 -20.59 -0.73 19.43
C GLN A 100 -21.71 0.30 19.53
N HIS A 101 -22.90 -0.10 19.98
CA HIS A 101 -24.03 0.80 20.19
C HIS A 101 -23.71 1.87 21.23
N ALA A 102 -23.15 1.48 22.38
CA ALA A 102 -22.73 2.43 23.42
C ALA A 102 -21.67 3.41 22.90
N TRP A 103 -20.77 2.95 22.03
CA TRP A 103 -19.79 3.82 21.36
C TRP A 103 -20.46 4.81 20.40
N PHE A 104 -21.40 4.35 19.55
CA PHE A 104 -22.15 5.23 18.65
C PHE A 104 -23.01 6.26 19.40
N GLU A 105 -23.65 5.86 20.50
CA GLU A 105 -24.44 6.78 21.33
C GLU A 105 -23.56 7.88 21.94
N ARG A 106 -22.36 7.53 22.40
CA ARG A 106 -21.37 8.50 22.90
C ARG A 106 -20.91 9.48 21.83
N GLU A 107 -20.77 9.02 20.59
CA GLU A 107 -20.31 9.87 19.49
C GLU A 107 -21.42 10.82 18.98
N ILE A 108 -22.69 10.40 19.10
CA ILE A 108 -23.85 11.18 18.64
C ILE A 108 -24.27 12.23 19.68
N ASP A 109 -24.20 11.91 20.97
CA ASP A 109 -24.59 12.81 22.05
C ASP A 109 -23.55 12.80 23.18
N PRO A 110 -22.50 13.63 23.09
CA PRO A 110 -21.47 13.71 24.11
C PRO A 110 -21.99 14.23 25.46
N GLU A 111 -23.16 14.87 25.52
CA GLU A 111 -23.81 15.28 26.77
C GLU A 111 -24.58 14.12 27.45
N ALA A 112 -24.80 13.00 26.75
CA ALA A 112 -25.40 11.80 27.33
C ALA A 112 -24.49 11.12 28.39
N GLU A 113 -23.20 11.48 28.43
CA GLU A 113 -22.22 10.97 29.39
C GLU A 113 -22.56 11.35 30.85
N GLU A 114 -23.33 12.42 31.07
CA GLU A 114 -23.82 12.80 32.40
C GLU A 114 -25.04 11.98 32.87
N ARG A 115 -25.52 11.01 32.09
CA ARG A 115 -26.56 10.07 32.56
C ARG A 115 -25.91 8.87 33.23
N PRO A 116 -25.87 8.80 34.58
CA PRO A 116 -25.24 7.69 35.32
C PRO A 116 -25.86 6.30 35.06
N GLY A 117 -26.99 6.21 34.35
CA GLY A 117 -27.71 4.97 34.08
C GLY A 117 -26.97 4.02 33.14
N ILE A 118 -26.45 4.50 32.01
CA ILE A 118 -25.92 3.60 30.94
C ILE A 118 -24.60 2.96 31.37
N ALA A 119 -23.70 3.73 32.00
CA ALA A 119 -22.45 3.18 32.52
C ALA A 119 -22.70 2.18 33.67
N GLN A 120 -23.70 2.42 34.53
CA GLN A 120 -24.11 1.46 35.55
C GLN A 120 -24.76 0.21 34.96
N GLU A 121 -25.53 0.33 33.87
CA GLU A 121 -26.18 -0.79 33.20
C GLU A 121 -25.18 -1.68 32.43
N ILE A 122 -24.16 -1.07 31.80
CA ILE A 122 -23.05 -1.80 31.19
C ILE A 122 -22.22 -2.49 32.27
N THR A 123 -21.91 -1.78 33.37
CA THR A 123 -21.16 -2.36 34.49
C THR A 123 -21.94 -3.50 35.15
N SER A 124 -23.26 -3.35 35.34
CA SER A 124 -24.09 -4.39 35.94
C SER A 124 -24.23 -5.62 35.04
N MET A 125 -24.34 -5.46 33.72
CA MET A 125 -24.30 -6.57 32.77
C MET A 125 -22.96 -7.32 32.78
N ILE A 126 -21.84 -6.58 32.78
CA ILE A 126 -20.50 -7.19 32.88
C ILE A 126 -20.34 -7.93 34.22
N THR A 127 -20.82 -7.34 35.32
CA THR A 127 -20.72 -7.93 36.66
C THR A 127 -21.63 -9.16 36.81
N MET A 128 -22.84 -9.14 36.24
CA MET A 128 -23.74 -10.30 36.21
C MET A 128 -23.14 -11.44 35.39
N ASN A 129 -22.52 -11.15 34.25
CA ASN A 129 -21.79 -12.17 33.47
C ASN A 129 -20.59 -12.72 34.26
N MET A 130 -19.77 -11.87 34.89
CA MET A 130 -18.67 -12.35 35.74
C MET A 130 -19.15 -13.24 36.89
N GLN A 131 -20.31 -12.94 37.48
CA GLN A 131 -20.91 -13.77 38.54
C GLN A 131 -21.44 -15.11 38.00
N SER A 132 -21.99 -15.16 36.78
CA SER A 132 -22.40 -16.43 36.16
C SER A 132 -21.19 -17.30 35.83
N TYR A 133 -20.09 -16.72 35.34
CA TYR A 133 -18.82 -17.43 35.15
C TYR A 133 -18.21 -17.92 36.46
N ALA A 134 -18.24 -17.11 37.53
CA ALA A 134 -17.77 -17.53 38.85
C ALA A 134 -18.63 -18.63 39.48
N GLN A 135 -19.94 -18.66 39.20
CA GLN A 135 -20.82 -19.74 39.65
C GLN A 135 -20.59 -21.04 38.89
N MET A 136 -20.28 -21.00 37.57
CA MET A 136 -19.91 -22.19 36.80
C MET A 136 -18.51 -22.70 37.17
N SER A 137 -17.58 -21.80 37.51
CA SER A 137 -16.21 -22.15 37.95
C SER A 137 -16.13 -22.78 39.36
N SER A 138 -17.24 -22.86 40.11
CA SER A 138 -17.26 -23.49 41.45
C SER A 138 -17.59 -24.98 41.43
N TYR A 139 -17.75 -25.58 40.25
CA TYR A 139 -17.78 -27.03 40.10
C TYR A 139 -16.34 -27.55 39.95
N GLN A 140 -15.68 -27.80 41.09
CA GLN A 140 -14.44 -28.60 41.12
C GLN A 140 -14.82 -30.08 41.01
N PRO A 141 -14.39 -30.81 39.97
CA PRO A 141 -14.30 -32.26 40.06
C PRO A 141 -13.23 -32.58 41.12
N GLU A 142 -13.56 -33.46 42.06
CA GLU A 142 -12.55 -34.06 42.94
C GLU A 142 -11.59 -34.85 42.05
N GLU A 143 -10.37 -34.35 41.86
CA GLU A 143 -9.27 -35.09 41.24
C GLU A 143 -8.26 -35.47 42.31
N ASP A 144 -7.96 -36.77 42.30
CA ASP A 144 -7.06 -37.50 43.18
C ASP A 144 -5.63 -36.96 43.12
N ASP A 145 -5.00 -37.00 44.29
CA ASP A 145 -3.59 -36.69 44.52
C ASP A 145 -2.67 -37.62 43.71
N GLU A 146 -1.88 -37.06 42.78
CA GLU A 146 -0.61 -37.67 42.35
C GLU A 146 0.53 -36.64 42.40
N ASP A 147 1.48 -36.93 43.29
CA ASP A 147 2.75 -36.25 43.49
C ASP A 147 3.63 -36.33 42.23
N GLU A 148 4.21 -35.22 41.76
CA GLU A 148 5.46 -35.28 40.99
C GLU A 148 6.33 -34.02 41.14
N ASP A 149 7.51 -34.24 41.71
CA ASP A 149 8.63 -33.31 41.87
C ASP A 149 9.28 -32.94 40.52
N LYS A 150 9.78 -31.69 40.42
CA LYS A 150 11.09 -31.26 39.82
C LYS A 150 11.15 -29.73 39.72
N GLU A 151 11.95 -29.09 40.55
CA GLU A 151 13.37 -28.72 40.36
C GLU A 151 13.60 -27.58 39.36
N ALA A 152 14.23 -26.54 39.90
CA ALA A 152 14.63 -25.29 39.29
C ALA A 152 15.79 -25.47 38.30
N ASP A 153 15.96 -24.50 37.40
CA ASP A 153 17.28 -23.93 37.14
C ASP A 153 17.15 -22.51 36.56
N GLU A 154 17.88 -21.60 37.19
CA GLU A 154 18.23 -20.26 36.73
C GLU A 154 19.30 -20.38 35.63
N ASP A 155 19.34 -19.47 34.66
CA ASP A 155 20.59 -18.78 34.32
C ASP A 155 20.36 -17.56 33.41
N ASN A 156 21.08 -16.52 33.80
CA ASN A 156 21.15 -15.15 33.31
C ASN A 156 22.26 -15.05 32.26
N GLU A 157 22.12 -14.24 31.20
CA GLU A 157 23.29 -13.60 30.56
C GLU A 157 22.89 -12.36 29.73
N GLU A 158 23.43 -11.21 30.15
CA GLU A 158 23.43 -9.90 29.47
C GLU A 158 24.54 -9.87 28.40
N ASP A 159 24.32 -9.18 27.27
CA ASP A 159 25.10 -7.98 26.86
C ASP A 159 24.83 -7.52 25.41
N GLY A 160 24.94 -6.19 25.18
CA GLY A 160 25.51 -5.67 23.92
C GLY A 160 24.69 -4.69 23.06
N ASP A 161 24.79 -3.40 23.38
CA ASP A 161 24.17 -2.21 22.77
C ASP A 161 24.75 -1.79 21.38
N VAL A 162 23.91 -1.46 20.38
CA VAL A 162 24.28 -0.60 19.22
C VAL A 162 23.09 0.29 18.80
N LYS A 163 23.22 1.61 19.05
CA LYS A 163 22.25 2.65 18.66
C LYS A 163 22.51 3.19 17.25
N MET A 164 21.52 3.04 16.37
CA MET A 164 21.29 3.89 15.19
C MET A 164 19.81 4.29 15.21
N THR A 165 19.53 5.57 15.49
CA THR A 165 18.16 6.10 15.57
C THR A 165 17.58 6.34 14.18
N GLU A 166 17.09 5.26 13.58
CA GLU A 166 16.03 5.29 12.57
C GLU A 166 14.70 5.46 13.31
N LYS A 167 13.89 6.48 12.97
CA LYS A 167 12.53 6.59 13.49
C LYS A 167 11.65 5.55 12.77
N GLN A 168 11.88 4.27 13.08
CA GLN A 168 10.95 3.20 12.76
C GLN A 168 9.64 3.45 13.51
N ALA A 169 8.52 3.20 12.83
CA ALA A 169 7.25 3.05 13.51
C ALA A 169 7.42 2.01 14.63
N PRO A 170 6.87 2.25 15.83
CA PRO A 170 7.12 1.38 16.98
C PRO A 170 6.75 -0.07 16.63
N SER A 171 7.73 -0.96 16.75
CA SER A 171 7.52 -2.41 16.55
C SER A 171 6.56 -2.95 17.61
N LEU A 172 5.84 -4.04 17.30
CA LEU A 172 4.89 -4.70 18.21
C LEU A 172 5.51 -5.07 19.59
N ALA A 173 6.82 -5.36 19.62
CA ALA A 173 7.56 -5.59 20.87
C ALA A 173 7.59 -4.36 21.80
N ALA A 174 7.50 -3.14 21.25
CA ALA A 174 7.45 -1.90 22.03
C ALA A 174 6.07 -1.59 22.63
N PHE A 175 5.02 -2.31 22.20
CA PHE A 175 3.67 -2.22 22.80
C PHE A 175 3.43 -3.31 23.85
N GLN A 176 3.95 -4.52 23.65
CA GLN A 176 3.82 -5.63 24.62
C GLN A 176 4.60 -5.40 25.93
N THR A 177 5.57 -4.50 25.95
CA THR A 177 6.33 -4.13 27.15
C THR A 177 5.71 -3.02 27.97
N LYS A 178 4.59 -2.42 27.52
CA LYS A 178 3.93 -1.35 28.27
C LYS A 178 3.04 -1.95 29.33
N ASN A 179 3.58 -1.99 30.54
CA ASN A 179 2.90 -2.44 31.73
C ASN A 179 1.55 -1.68 31.86
N PRO A 180 0.38 -2.35 31.85
CA PRO A 180 -0.91 -1.68 31.82
C PRO A 180 -1.12 -0.74 33.02
N MET A 181 -0.50 -1.05 34.16
CA MET A 181 -0.47 -0.16 35.32
C MET A 181 0.28 1.16 35.06
N GLN A 182 1.31 1.17 34.21
CA GLN A 182 2.00 2.40 33.83
C GLN A 182 1.12 3.30 32.97
N GLU A 183 0.31 2.74 32.06
CA GLU A 183 -0.67 3.53 31.28
C GLU A 183 -1.75 4.13 32.19
N LEU A 184 -2.23 3.40 33.20
CA LEU A 184 -3.17 3.90 34.22
C LEU A 184 -2.58 5.03 35.08
N THR A 185 -1.26 5.02 35.32
CA THR A 185 -0.57 6.10 36.06
C THR A 185 -0.17 7.30 35.19
N LYS A 186 -0.26 7.21 33.86
CA LYS A 186 0.02 8.38 33.03
C LYS A 186 -0.99 9.46 33.35
N LYS A 187 -0.48 10.62 33.74
CA LYS A 187 -1.30 11.81 33.98
C LYS A 187 -2.12 12.09 32.73
N TRP A 188 -3.44 12.03 32.86
CA TRP A 188 -4.34 12.39 31.77
C TRP A 188 -4.09 13.85 31.38
N HIS A 189 -3.84 14.07 30.10
CA HIS A 189 -3.75 15.41 29.52
C HIS A 189 -5.03 15.62 28.72
N PRO A 190 -5.82 16.68 29.01
CA PRO A 190 -7.00 16.97 28.22
C PRO A 190 -6.61 17.15 26.76
N PRO A 191 -7.45 16.65 25.81
CA PRO A 191 -7.21 16.87 24.40
C PRO A 191 -7.16 18.38 24.14
N ASN A 192 -6.17 18.82 23.36
CA ASN A 192 -6.09 20.20 22.94
C ASN A 192 -7.19 20.46 21.91
N VAL A 193 -8.22 21.19 22.33
CA VAL A 193 -9.42 21.48 21.52
C VAL A 193 -9.05 22.20 20.23
N ASP A 194 -8.07 23.11 20.26
CA ASP A 194 -7.64 23.85 19.06
C ASP A 194 -7.02 22.91 18.02
N ILE A 195 -6.21 21.95 18.47
CA ILE A 195 -5.61 20.93 17.60
C ILE A 195 -6.69 20.00 17.05
N ALA A 196 -7.64 19.58 17.89
CA ALA A 196 -8.76 18.74 17.48
C ALA A 196 -9.66 19.46 16.45
N GLU A 197 -9.93 20.75 16.63
CA GLU A 197 -10.73 21.56 15.71
C GLU A 197 -10.00 21.76 14.38
N GLN A 198 -8.68 22.04 14.40
CA GLN A 198 -7.86 22.08 13.18
C GLN A 198 -7.86 20.74 12.46
N PHE A 199 -7.71 19.65 13.21
CA PHE A 199 -7.73 18.30 12.65
C PHE A 199 -9.10 17.96 12.03
N ALA A 200 -10.19 18.33 12.71
CA ALA A 200 -11.55 18.14 12.21
C ALA A 200 -11.79 18.96 10.93
N LYS A 201 -11.35 20.24 10.89
CA LYS A 201 -11.42 21.09 9.69
C LYS A 201 -10.66 20.49 8.50
N VAL A 202 -9.50 19.89 8.75
CA VAL A 202 -8.69 19.26 7.70
C VAL A 202 -9.28 17.92 7.24
N ARG A 203 -9.90 17.15 8.13
CA ARG A 203 -10.40 15.79 7.82
C ARG A 203 -11.83 15.73 7.32
N HIS A 204 -12.68 16.68 7.69
CA HIS A 204 -14.07 16.73 7.27
C HIS A 204 -14.27 17.93 6.33
N PRO A 205 -14.08 17.77 5.01
CA PRO A 205 -14.39 18.84 4.07
C PRO A 205 -15.89 19.14 4.15
N PHE A 206 -16.24 20.22 4.85
CA PHE A 206 -17.62 20.64 5.08
C PHE A 206 -18.24 21.10 3.76
N LYS A 207 -18.93 20.18 3.08
CA LYS A 207 -19.53 20.49 1.78
C LYS A 207 -20.75 21.43 1.87
N TYR A 208 -21.30 21.66 3.07
CA TYR A 208 -22.59 22.37 3.23
C TYR A 208 -22.76 23.24 4.50
N ILE A 209 -21.70 23.53 5.26
CA ILE A 209 -21.83 24.51 6.35
C ILE A 209 -21.63 25.91 5.77
N ARG A 210 -22.64 26.76 5.90
CA ARG A 210 -22.62 28.17 5.48
C ARG A 210 -21.49 28.89 6.23
N GLY A 211 -20.34 29.08 5.58
CA GLY A 211 -19.15 29.72 6.17
C GLY A 211 -17.92 28.81 6.37
N GLY A 212 -17.95 27.55 5.92
CA GLY A 212 -16.75 26.71 5.88
C GLY A 212 -15.72 27.19 4.86
N GLU A 213 -14.43 27.05 5.18
CA GLU A 213 -13.35 27.35 4.22
C GLU A 213 -13.30 26.28 3.11
N PRO A 214 -13.08 26.68 1.85
CA PRO A 214 -12.97 25.73 0.75
C PRO A 214 -11.72 24.86 0.90
N TYR A 215 -11.82 23.60 0.46
CA TYR A 215 -10.69 22.70 0.47
C TYR A 215 -9.54 23.25 -0.41
N PRO A 216 -8.29 23.34 0.09
CA PRO A 216 -7.18 23.96 -0.64
C PRO A 216 -6.63 23.02 -1.72
N VAL A 217 -7.32 22.92 -2.85
CA VAL A 217 -6.98 22.01 -3.97
C VAL A 217 -5.53 22.21 -4.44
N TRP A 218 -5.09 23.46 -4.58
CA TRP A 218 -3.74 23.79 -5.07
C TRP A 218 -2.65 23.67 -4.00
N GLY A 219 -3.01 23.54 -2.72
CA GLY A 219 -2.06 23.39 -1.62
C GLY A 219 -1.95 21.95 -1.11
N THR A 220 -2.75 21.03 -1.65
CA THR A 220 -2.81 19.66 -1.14
C THR A 220 -1.72 18.79 -1.72
N SER A 221 -0.89 18.18 -0.87
CA SER A 221 0.12 17.23 -1.34
C SER A 221 -0.49 15.85 -1.65
N THR A 222 -0.30 15.40 -2.89
CA THR A 222 -0.73 14.06 -3.35
C THR A 222 0.27 12.95 -2.98
N GLY A 223 1.45 13.30 -2.45
CA GLY A 223 2.49 12.34 -2.05
C GLY A 223 3.06 11.51 -3.22
N ARG A 224 4.03 10.63 -2.95
CA ARG A 224 4.76 9.86 -3.99
C ARG A 224 4.32 8.40 -4.11
N HIS A 225 4.51 7.79 -5.29
CA HIS A 225 4.31 6.34 -5.50
C HIS A 225 5.50 5.51 -5.01
N CYS A 226 6.73 5.99 -5.19
CA CYS A 226 7.95 5.24 -4.83
C CYS A 226 8.42 5.51 -3.39
N VAL A 227 8.64 4.44 -2.62
CA VAL A 227 9.23 4.50 -1.26
C VAL A 227 10.43 3.55 -1.09
N HIS A 228 10.74 2.67 -2.07
CA HIS A 228 11.66 1.55 -1.82
C HIS A 228 12.71 1.26 -2.92
N GLY A 229 12.93 2.18 -3.86
CA GLY A 229 13.80 1.92 -5.02
C GLY A 229 15.16 2.64 -5.06
N GLY A 230 15.57 3.37 -4.03
CA GLY A 230 16.82 4.16 -4.03
C GLY A 230 16.85 5.39 -4.96
N CYS A 231 16.21 5.33 -6.12
CA CYS A 231 16.06 6.46 -7.04
C CYS A 231 14.86 7.38 -6.71
N GLY A 232 13.87 6.87 -5.99
CA GLY A 232 12.62 7.61 -5.68
C GLY A 232 12.77 8.71 -4.61
N GLU A 233 13.78 8.60 -3.74
CA GLU A 233 14.06 9.62 -2.72
C GLU A 233 14.76 10.84 -3.32
N GLN A 234 15.56 10.65 -4.38
CA GLN A 234 16.36 11.70 -5.01
C GLN A 234 15.58 12.57 -5.99
N LEU A 235 14.46 12.07 -6.53
CA LEU A 235 13.61 12.77 -7.49
C LEU A 235 12.34 13.34 -6.82
N ASP A 236 12.49 13.98 -5.67
CA ASP A 236 11.43 14.82 -5.07
C ASP A 236 11.60 16.29 -5.50
N LEU A 237 11.37 16.54 -6.79
CA LEU A 237 11.51 17.88 -7.40
C LEU A 237 10.73 18.95 -6.61
N TRP A 238 9.60 18.57 -5.99
CA TRP A 238 8.67 19.49 -5.35
C TRP A 238 8.53 19.32 -3.83
N ARG A 239 9.39 18.51 -3.19
CA ARG A 239 9.39 18.27 -1.73
C ARG A 239 8.01 17.89 -1.18
N GLU A 240 7.24 17.13 -1.95
CA GLU A 240 5.83 16.80 -1.62
C GLU A 240 5.73 15.78 -0.47
N GLY A 241 6.81 15.08 -0.15
CA GLY A 241 6.83 14.04 0.87
C GLY A 241 6.25 12.71 0.39
N VAL A 242 6.28 11.70 1.26
CA VAL A 242 5.88 10.32 0.96
C VAL A 242 4.37 10.12 1.15
N VAL A 243 3.84 10.65 2.25
CA VAL A 243 2.46 10.48 2.66
C VAL A 243 1.60 11.52 1.96
N SER A 244 0.56 11.06 1.26
CA SER A 244 -0.44 11.97 0.72
C SER A 244 -1.34 12.51 1.83
N GLU A 245 -1.68 13.78 1.77
CA GLU A 245 -2.71 14.38 2.63
C GLU A 245 -4.11 13.83 2.31
N LEU A 246 -4.27 13.20 1.15
CA LEU A 246 -5.49 12.49 0.74
C LEU A 246 -5.58 11.07 1.31
N SER A 247 -4.55 10.60 2.03
CA SER A 247 -4.55 9.29 2.71
C SER A 247 -5.74 9.09 3.65
N LYS A 248 -6.26 10.19 4.22
CA LYS A 248 -7.47 10.22 5.04
C LYS A 248 -8.75 9.77 4.32
N PHE A 249 -8.81 9.87 2.98
CA PHE A 249 -9.94 9.43 2.17
C PHE A 249 -9.82 7.97 1.72
N GLY A 250 -8.79 7.28 2.20
CA GLY A 250 -8.52 5.89 1.88
C GLY A 250 -7.48 5.70 0.78
N PRO A 251 -6.97 4.47 0.65
CA PRO A 251 -5.89 4.13 -0.28
C PRO A 251 -6.33 4.26 -1.75
N GLY A 252 -7.59 3.98 -2.07
CA GLY A 252 -8.11 4.07 -3.45
C GLY A 252 -8.05 5.49 -4.02
N VAL A 253 -8.56 6.48 -3.27
CA VAL A 253 -8.52 7.90 -3.68
C VAL A 253 -7.09 8.39 -3.78
N THR A 254 -6.25 8.03 -2.80
CA THR A 254 -4.84 8.41 -2.78
C THR A 254 -4.10 7.88 -4.00
N ASN A 255 -4.27 6.59 -4.33
CA ASN A 255 -3.63 5.96 -5.48
C ASN A 255 -4.13 6.56 -6.80
N TYR A 256 -5.42 6.89 -6.90
CA TYR A 256 -5.98 7.54 -8.08
C TYR A 256 -5.30 8.89 -8.39
N PHE A 257 -5.16 9.77 -7.38
CA PHE A 257 -4.49 11.06 -7.59
C PHE A 257 -2.99 10.92 -7.84
N LYS A 258 -2.32 9.95 -7.21
CA LYS A 258 -0.92 9.63 -7.50
C LYS A 258 -0.74 9.13 -8.94
N PHE A 259 -1.64 8.28 -9.42
CA PHE A 259 -1.68 7.82 -10.82
C PHE A 259 -1.91 8.97 -11.79
N LEU A 260 -2.89 9.85 -11.54
CA LEU A 260 -3.16 11.01 -12.39
C LEU A 260 -1.94 11.93 -12.51
N LYS A 261 -1.27 12.20 -11.38
CA LYS A 261 -0.05 13.00 -11.36
C LYS A 261 1.05 12.34 -12.18
N TRP A 262 1.29 11.05 -11.97
CA TRP A 262 2.26 10.27 -12.75
C TRP A 262 1.93 10.33 -14.24
N ALA A 263 0.68 10.06 -14.63
CA ALA A 263 0.25 10.06 -16.02
C ALA A 263 0.45 11.43 -16.67
N THR A 264 0.08 12.50 -15.96
CA THR A 264 0.26 13.88 -16.43
C THR A 264 1.74 14.18 -16.72
N TRP A 265 2.64 13.81 -15.81
CA TRP A 265 4.08 14.01 -16.01
C TRP A 265 4.65 13.15 -17.13
N VAL A 266 4.24 11.89 -17.23
CA VAL A 266 4.68 10.99 -18.29
C VAL A 266 4.27 11.52 -19.65
N PHE A 267 2.99 11.87 -19.83
CA PHE A 267 2.51 12.45 -21.09
C PHE A 267 3.14 13.80 -21.39
N PHE A 268 3.36 14.65 -20.37
CA PHE A 268 4.05 15.92 -20.55
C PHE A 268 5.47 15.72 -21.09
N ILE A 269 6.27 14.85 -20.47
CA ILE A 269 7.66 14.59 -20.88
C ILE A 269 7.69 13.94 -22.27
N MET A 270 6.83 12.95 -22.54
CA MET A 270 6.71 12.35 -23.87
C MET A 270 6.35 13.40 -24.93
N SER A 271 5.46 14.35 -24.60
CA SER A 271 5.11 15.45 -25.52
C SER A 271 6.29 16.37 -25.78
N VAL A 272 7.12 16.67 -24.77
CA VAL A 272 8.35 17.47 -24.94
C VAL A 272 9.36 16.75 -25.82
N ILE A 273 9.53 15.43 -25.65
CA ILE A 273 10.44 14.62 -26.49
C ILE A 273 9.93 14.52 -27.94
N ALA A 274 8.62 14.42 -28.14
CA ALA A 274 7.99 14.36 -29.46
C ALA A 274 7.91 15.73 -30.18
N LEU A 275 8.07 16.84 -29.44
CA LEU A 275 7.90 18.19 -29.96
C LEU A 275 8.73 18.49 -31.22
N PRO A 276 10.04 18.16 -31.31
CA PRO A 276 10.79 18.48 -32.50
C PRO A 276 10.41 17.62 -33.72
N MET A 277 9.87 16.40 -33.53
CA MET A 277 9.24 15.63 -34.62
C MET A 277 7.97 16.34 -35.14
N ILE A 278 7.13 16.83 -34.23
CA ILE A 278 5.91 17.57 -34.59
C ILE A 278 6.26 18.86 -35.35
N ILE A 279 7.29 19.60 -34.91
CA ILE A 279 7.77 20.79 -35.61
C ILE A 279 8.18 20.43 -37.03
N ILE A 280 9.06 19.44 -37.23
CA ILE A 280 9.55 19.11 -38.58
C ILE A 280 8.39 18.67 -39.48
N ASN A 281 7.47 17.84 -38.97
CA ASN A 281 6.29 17.44 -39.75
C ASN A 281 5.43 18.64 -40.14
N ALA A 282 5.19 19.59 -39.22
CA ALA A 282 4.34 20.75 -39.46
C ALA A 282 4.87 21.70 -40.55
N PHE A 283 6.19 21.71 -40.79
CA PHE A 283 6.85 22.49 -41.85
C PHE A 283 7.22 21.63 -43.08
N GLY A 284 6.70 20.40 -43.17
CA GLY A 284 6.95 19.49 -44.29
C GLY A 284 6.46 20.06 -45.63
N PRO A 285 7.17 19.76 -46.74
CA PRO A 285 6.88 20.30 -48.07
C PRO A 285 5.78 19.47 -48.76
N ALA A 286 4.62 19.28 -48.13
CA ALA A 286 3.48 18.66 -48.82
C ALA A 286 3.06 19.59 -49.98
N ASP A 287 3.72 19.36 -51.12
CA ASP A 287 3.47 19.92 -52.42
C ASP A 287 2.01 19.66 -52.78
N ASP A 288 1.14 20.63 -52.55
CA ASP A 288 0.01 20.90 -53.40
C ASP A 288 -0.33 22.39 -53.24
N ASP A 289 -0.10 23.16 -54.30
CA ASP A 289 -0.51 24.57 -54.44
C ASP A 289 -2.04 24.77 -54.23
N GLU A 290 -2.81 23.68 -54.13
CA GLU A 290 -4.25 23.65 -53.81
C GLU A 290 -4.57 23.39 -52.33
N ALA A 291 -3.58 23.00 -51.52
CA ALA A 291 -3.74 22.73 -50.08
C ALA A 291 -3.41 23.94 -49.19
N GLN A 292 -3.62 25.18 -49.70
CA GLN A 292 -3.86 26.37 -48.86
C GLN A 292 -5.21 26.28 -48.13
N VAL A 293 -5.51 25.14 -47.52
CA VAL A 293 -6.62 25.05 -46.59
C VAL A 293 -6.07 25.50 -45.25
N ASP A 294 -6.39 26.75 -44.96
CA ASP A 294 -6.54 27.34 -43.63
C ASP A 294 -6.41 26.34 -42.47
N GLN A 295 -5.57 26.72 -41.49
CA GLN A 295 -5.45 26.16 -40.14
C GLN A 295 -4.57 24.91 -40.02
N LEU A 296 -3.85 24.82 -38.89
CA LEU A 296 -3.13 23.63 -38.43
C LEU A 296 -4.07 22.41 -38.45
N SER A 297 -4.17 21.73 -39.60
CA SER A 297 -4.85 20.46 -39.70
C SER A 297 -4.01 19.43 -38.98
N LEU A 298 -4.65 18.54 -38.21
CA LEU A 298 -3.96 17.47 -37.49
C LEU A 298 -3.16 16.53 -38.43
N ALA A 299 -3.47 16.57 -39.72
CA ALA A 299 -2.71 15.89 -40.77
C ALA A 299 -1.31 16.49 -40.99
N SER A 300 -1.10 17.79 -40.76
CA SER A 300 0.20 18.45 -40.97
C SER A 300 1.24 18.06 -39.92
N THR A 301 0.83 17.58 -38.75
CA THR A 301 1.76 17.11 -37.70
C THR A 301 2.19 15.65 -37.89
N MET A 302 1.66 14.97 -38.91
CA MET A 302 1.98 13.57 -39.21
C MET A 302 3.08 13.46 -40.27
N VAL A 303 3.76 12.31 -40.29
CA VAL A 303 4.78 11.96 -41.30
C VAL A 303 4.25 12.09 -42.75
N GLY A 304 2.94 11.94 -42.94
CA GLY A 304 2.30 12.13 -44.24
C GLY A 304 2.51 13.53 -44.85
N ASN A 305 2.78 14.54 -44.03
CA ASN A 305 3.03 15.92 -44.48
C ASN A 305 4.43 16.12 -45.09
N LEU A 306 5.32 15.13 -45.02
CA LEU A 306 6.65 15.21 -45.64
C LEU A 306 6.62 14.92 -47.15
N GLY A 307 5.45 14.64 -47.73
CA GLY A 307 5.24 14.41 -49.16
C GLY A 307 5.66 13.01 -49.64
N GLY A 308 5.18 12.61 -50.82
CA GLY A 308 5.36 11.26 -51.37
C GLY A 308 6.64 11.00 -52.17
N TYR A 309 7.39 12.03 -52.56
CA TYR A 309 8.57 11.85 -53.41
C TYR A 309 9.76 11.30 -52.61
N ALA A 310 10.33 10.18 -53.07
CA ALA A 310 11.44 9.47 -52.41
C ALA A 310 12.74 10.30 -52.31
N ASN A 311 12.92 11.29 -53.19
CA ASN A 311 14.10 12.16 -53.24
C ASN A 311 13.81 13.59 -52.77
N ALA A 312 12.68 13.83 -52.08
CA ALA A 312 12.41 15.16 -51.55
C ALA A 312 13.24 15.39 -50.29
N THR A 313 13.94 16.53 -50.26
CA THR A 313 14.68 17.02 -49.11
C THR A 313 13.79 17.86 -48.22
N VAL A 314 14.04 17.84 -46.91
CA VAL A 314 13.27 18.60 -45.91
C VAL A 314 14.17 19.69 -45.33
N GLU A 315 13.68 20.94 -45.35
CA GLU A 315 14.37 22.07 -44.71
C GLU A 315 13.96 22.18 -43.24
N ILE A 316 14.95 22.29 -42.34
CA ILE A 316 14.69 22.45 -40.91
C ILE A 316 14.22 23.89 -40.62
N PRO A 317 13.05 24.09 -40.00
CA PRO A 317 12.55 25.42 -39.70
C PRO A 317 13.48 26.16 -38.73
N GLY A 318 13.82 27.41 -39.07
CA GLY A 318 14.74 28.24 -38.28
C GLY A 318 16.23 27.94 -38.49
N CYS A 319 16.57 27.00 -39.38
CA CYS A 319 17.93 26.77 -39.83
C CYS A 319 18.18 27.54 -41.12
N SER A 320 19.14 28.47 -41.12
CA SER A 320 19.65 29.09 -42.35
C SER A 320 21.16 28.89 -42.44
N GLU A 321 21.66 28.60 -43.65
CA GLU A 321 23.09 28.41 -43.90
C GLU A 321 23.91 29.68 -43.61
N GLU A 322 23.28 30.85 -43.64
CA GLU A 322 23.89 32.12 -43.24
C GLU A 322 24.15 32.21 -41.74
N THR A 323 23.33 31.55 -40.91
CA THR A 323 23.48 31.57 -39.45
C THR A 323 24.37 30.43 -38.96
N TRP A 324 24.35 29.29 -39.67
CA TRP A 324 25.02 28.05 -39.27
C TRP A 324 25.92 27.51 -40.38
N HIS A 325 26.99 28.23 -40.69
CA HIS A 325 27.93 27.95 -41.80
C HIS A 325 28.56 26.54 -41.85
N SER A 326 28.33 25.67 -40.86
CA SER A 326 28.93 24.33 -40.77
C SER A 326 27.95 23.17 -40.92
N TYR A 327 26.64 23.42 -41.05
CA TYR A 327 25.62 22.36 -41.10
C TYR A 327 24.67 22.56 -42.28
N SER A 328 24.39 21.50 -43.03
CA SER A 328 23.32 21.51 -44.02
C SER A 328 21.97 21.58 -43.30
N CYS A 329 21.20 22.63 -43.57
CA CYS A 329 19.83 22.79 -43.06
C CYS A 329 18.80 21.91 -43.79
N VAL A 330 19.29 21.14 -44.77
CA VAL A 330 18.54 20.29 -45.67
C VAL A 330 18.89 18.84 -45.33
N TYR A 331 17.88 18.03 -45.02
CA TYR A 331 18.04 16.61 -44.70
C TYR A 331 17.28 15.73 -45.69
N ASP A 332 17.86 14.58 -46.01
CA ASP A 332 17.17 13.53 -46.75
C ASP A 332 16.15 12.82 -45.84
N LYS A 333 15.06 12.32 -46.45
CA LYS A 333 14.01 11.60 -45.72
C LYS A 333 14.52 10.36 -45.00
N GLU A 334 15.52 9.70 -45.54
CA GLU A 334 16.11 8.50 -44.93
C GLU A 334 16.81 8.84 -43.61
N ASP A 335 17.62 9.90 -43.59
CA ASP A 335 18.27 10.38 -42.37
C ASP A 335 17.25 10.87 -41.33
N LEU A 336 16.22 11.59 -41.78
CA LEU A 336 15.13 12.04 -40.90
C LEU A 336 14.36 10.85 -40.29
N ALA A 337 14.11 9.80 -41.08
CA ALA A 337 13.46 8.59 -40.59
C ALA A 337 14.31 7.88 -39.52
N VAL A 338 15.63 7.80 -39.70
CA VAL A 338 16.54 7.28 -38.66
C VAL A 338 16.45 8.11 -37.39
N TRP A 339 16.38 9.44 -37.51
CA TRP A 339 16.22 10.34 -36.37
C TRP A 339 14.87 10.14 -35.65
N TYR A 340 13.78 9.94 -36.37
CA TYR A 340 12.47 9.63 -35.79
C TYR A 340 12.48 8.31 -35.02
N VAL A 341 13.13 7.27 -35.56
CA VAL A 341 13.32 5.99 -34.86
C VAL A 341 14.03 6.19 -33.51
N TRP A 342 15.05 7.05 -33.44
CA TRP A 342 15.73 7.35 -32.18
C TRP A 342 14.85 8.09 -31.18
N ILE A 343 14.01 9.03 -31.64
CA ILE A 343 13.04 9.71 -30.78
C ILE A 343 12.01 8.74 -30.23
N ASP A 344 11.42 7.91 -31.09
CA ASP A 344 10.45 6.90 -30.68
C ASP A 344 11.05 5.90 -29.70
N PHE A 345 12.31 5.51 -29.93
CA PHE A 345 13.07 4.69 -28.98
C PHE A 345 13.24 5.38 -27.62
N CYS A 346 13.60 6.66 -27.60
CA CYS A 346 13.70 7.44 -26.36
C CYS A 346 12.35 7.53 -25.63
N ILE A 347 11.26 7.77 -26.35
CA ILE A 347 9.90 7.80 -25.80
C ILE A 347 9.53 6.44 -25.21
N ALA A 348 9.77 5.35 -25.94
CA ALA A 348 9.48 4.00 -25.47
C ALA A 348 10.33 3.61 -24.26
N ALA A 349 11.63 3.90 -24.27
CA ALA A 349 12.53 3.66 -23.16
C ALA A 349 12.10 4.44 -21.91
N PHE A 350 11.77 5.73 -22.06
CA PHE A 350 11.23 6.54 -20.98
C PHE A 350 9.93 5.98 -20.43
N PHE A 351 8.98 5.59 -21.30
CA PHE A 351 7.71 5.00 -20.88
C PHE A 351 7.91 3.68 -20.12
N LEU A 352 8.84 2.82 -20.54
CA LEU A 352 9.19 1.58 -19.83
C LEU A 352 9.76 1.88 -18.44
N VAL A 353 10.66 2.86 -18.31
CA VAL A 353 11.20 3.30 -17.02
C VAL A 353 10.09 3.87 -16.14
N ALA A 354 9.24 4.74 -16.69
CA ALA A 354 8.12 5.35 -15.97
C ALA A 354 7.08 4.31 -15.53
N SER A 355 6.81 3.28 -16.34
CA SER A 355 5.90 2.18 -15.99
C SER A 355 6.43 1.35 -14.82
N ARG A 356 7.76 1.23 -14.69
CA ARG A 356 8.38 0.62 -13.51
C ARG A 356 8.26 1.47 -12.26
N TRP A 357 8.14 2.79 -12.39
CA TRP A 357 7.88 3.69 -11.24
C TRP A 357 6.46 3.60 -10.69
N LEU A 358 5.54 3.00 -11.46
CA LEU A 358 4.16 2.77 -11.03
C LEU A 358 4.00 1.51 -10.17
N LYS A 359 4.91 0.55 -10.33
CA LYS A 359 5.01 -0.65 -9.49
C LYS A 359 5.74 -0.31 -8.21
#